data_AF-A0AAD7DH85-F1
#
_entry.id   AF-A0AAD7DH85-F1
#
_cell.length_a   1.000
_cell.length_b   1.000
_cell.length_c   1.000
_cell.angle_alpha   90.00
_cell.angle_beta   90.00
_cell.angle_gamma   90.00
#
_symmetry.space_group_name_H-M   'P 1'
#
loop_
_entity.id
_entity.type
_entity.pdbx_description
1 polymer ?
#
loop_
_entity_poly.entity_id
_entity_poly.type
_entity_poly.pdbx_seq_one_letter_code
_entity_poly.pdbx_strand_id
1 'polypeptide(L)'
;SPRSQRLVLFDNPKPSGSIARTYSGLSRPQCSVWTQLRTSHIGLNTFLFRFHLAPSPDCPLCLVPEMVPHFLLACPWYRRER
;
A
#
# COMPACT_ATOMS: atom_id res chain seq x y z
N SER A 1 10.81 -3.93 -12.78
CA SER A 1 10.44 -4.65 -11.54
C SER A 1 8.93 -4.61 -11.35
N PRO A 2 8.31 -5.60 -10.67
CA PRO A 2 6.87 -5.61 -10.37
C PRO A 2 6.39 -4.33 -9.66
N ARG A 3 7.29 -3.71 -8.87
CA ARG A 3 7.10 -2.41 -8.21
C ARG A 3 6.82 -1.28 -9.21
N SER A 4 7.63 -1.16 -10.26
CA SER A 4 7.48 -0.12 -11.27
C SER A 4 6.17 -0.27 -12.04
N GLN A 5 5.79 -1.51 -12.39
CA GLN A 5 4.54 -1.79 -13.10
C GLN A 5 3.29 -1.34 -12.33
N ARG A 6 3.28 -1.53 -11.00
CA ARG A 6 2.15 -1.11 -10.17
C ARG A 6 2.12 0.41 -9.95
N LEU A 7 3.29 1.06 -9.87
CA LEU A 7 3.35 2.52 -9.90
C LEU A 7 2.79 3.08 -11.20
N VAL A 8 3.14 2.50 -12.34
CA VAL A 8 2.61 2.90 -13.66
C VAL A 8 1.07 2.85 -13.66
N LEU A 9 0.42 1.86 -13.05
CA LEU A 9 -1.06 1.84 -12.96
C LEU A 9 -1.65 3.07 -12.25
N PHE A 10 -0.95 3.63 -11.26
CA PHE A 10 -1.42 4.80 -10.51
C PHE A 10 -0.82 6.13 -11.01
N ASP A 11 0.32 6.09 -11.69
CA ASP A 11 1.13 7.25 -12.10
C ASP A 11 1.11 7.50 -13.61
N ASN A 12 0.49 6.64 -14.43
CA ASN A 12 0.56 6.78 -15.89
C ASN A 12 -0.66 7.52 -16.50
N PRO A 13 -0.44 8.48 -17.42
CA PRO A 13 0.75 9.31 -17.59
C PRO A 13 0.51 10.64 -16.86
N LYS A 14 0.97 10.76 -15.61
CA LYS A 14 1.07 12.05 -14.95
C LYS A 14 2.39 12.71 -15.35
N PRO A 15 2.39 13.97 -15.83
CA PRO A 15 3.63 14.67 -16.13
C PRO A 15 4.49 14.77 -14.87
N SER A 16 5.82 14.76 -15.01
CA SER A 16 6.80 14.74 -13.90
C SER A 16 6.49 15.76 -12.77
N GLY A 17 6.00 16.95 -13.12
CA GLY A 17 5.58 17.97 -12.14
C GLY A 17 4.38 17.59 -11.26
N SER A 18 3.52 16.67 -11.71
CA SER A 18 2.40 16.15 -10.94
C SER A 18 2.86 15.18 -9.84
N ILE A 19 3.96 14.46 -10.04
CA ILE A 19 4.54 13.58 -9.02
C ILE A 19 5.15 14.45 -7.92
N ALA A 20 5.95 15.45 -8.29
CA ALA A 20 6.52 16.41 -7.35
C ALA A 20 5.44 17.11 -6.50
N ARG A 21 4.29 17.47 -7.10
CA ARG A 21 3.13 18.02 -6.39
C ARG A 21 2.44 17.01 -5.47
N THR A 22 2.43 15.73 -5.83
CA THR A 22 1.82 14.68 -4.97
C THR A 22 2.63 14.50 -3.68
N TYR A 23 3.94 14.71 -3.75
CA TYR A 23 4.83 14.62 -2.59
C TYR A 23 5.19 16.00 -1.99
N SER A 24 4.72 17.10 -2.57
CA SER A 24 5.02 18.44 -2.05
C SER A 24 4.34 18.62 -0.70
N GLY A 25 5.12 18.98 0.32
CA GLY A 25 4.64 19.12 1.71
C GLY A 25 4.66 17.83 2.52
N LEU A 26 5.02 16.69 1.93
CA LEU A 26 5.26 15.46 2.67
C LEU A 26 6.72 15.39 3.11
N SER A 27 6.93 14.99 4.37
CA SER A 27 8.25 14.64 4.87
C SER A 27 8.74 13.34 4.22
N ARG A 28 10.06 13.13 4.19
CA ARG A 28 10.68 11.88 3.69
C ARG A 28 10.02 10.58 4.21
N PRO A 29 9.72 10.42 5.52
CA PRO A 29 9.04 9.21 6.00
C PRO A 29 7.62 9.07 5.44
N GLN A 30 6.86 10.16 5.32
CA GLN A 30 5.52 10.12 4.73
C GLN A 30 5.55 9.73 3.24
N CYS A 31 6.51 10.27 2.47
CA CYS A 31 6.71 9.87 1.07
C CYS A 31 7.01 8.37 0.94
N SER A 32 7.79 7.81 1.88
CA SER A 32 8.11 6.39 1.91
C SER A 32 6.86 5.54 2.12
N VAL A 33 6.08 5.85 3.15
CA VAL A 33 4.80 5.17 3.45
C VAL A 33 3.84 5.28 2.25
N TRP A 34 3.72 6.48 1.68
CA TRP A 34 2.87 6.71 0.51
C TRP A 34 3.26 5.83 -0.67
N THR A 35 4.57 5.73 -0.93
CA THR A 35 5.10 4.87 -2.01
C THR A 35 4.83 3.39 -1.72
N GLN A 36 5.00 2.94 -0.47
CA GLN A 36 4.73 1.56 -0.06
C GLN A 36 3.25 1.21 -0.24
N LEU A 37 2.33 2.10 0.15
CA LEU A 37 0.88 1.92 -0.03
C LEU A 37 0.51 1.79 -1.52
N ARG A 38 1.02 2.69 -2.37
CA ARG A 38 0.76 2.66 -3.83
C ARG A 38 1.33 1.43 -4.51
N THR A 39 2.48 0.95 -4.04
CA THR A 39 3.10 -0.28 -4.58
C THR A 39 2.57 -1.55 -3.93
N SER A 40 1.68 -1.45 -2.94
CA SER A 40 1.24 -2.57 -2.09
C SER A 40 2.43 -3.36 -1.52
N HIS A 41 3.53 -2.66 -1.23
CA HIS A 41 4.77 -3.19 -0.68
C HIS A 41 4.92 -2.74 0.77
N ILE A 42 3.89 -3.04 1.54
CA ILE A 42 3.75 -2.72 2.95
C ILE A 42 3.50 -4.04 3.70
N GLY A 43 3.86 -4.12 4.98
CA GLY A 43 3.78 -5.34 5.79
C GLY A 43 2.36 -5.79 6.14
N LEU A 44 1.47 -5.89 5.16
CA LEU A 44 0.15 -6.52 5.29
C LEU A 44 0.26 -8.01 5.00
N ASN A 45 -0.68 -8.81 5.52
CA ASN A 45 -0.66 -10.26 5.41
C ASN A 45 -0.56 -10.75 3.97
N THR A 46 -1.24 -10.10 3.03
CA THR A 46 -1.12 -10.46 1.59
C THR A 46 0.30 -10.31 1.04
N PHE A 47 1.04 -9.31 1.50
CA PHE A 47 2.43 -9.10 1.09
C PHE A 47 3.36 -10.06 1.83
N LEU A 48 3.19 -10.21 3.14
CA LEU A 48 4.02 -11.08 3.98
C LEU A 48 3.86 -12.57 3.64
N PHE A 49 2.65 -13.00 3.30
CA PHE A 49 2.35 -14.38 2.91
C PHE A 49 3.12 -14.81 1.65
N ARG A 50 3.35 -13.88 0.70
CA ARG A 50 4.15 -14.13 -0.52
C ARG A 50 5.61 -14.48 -0.22
N PHE A 51 6.11 -14.07 0.94
CA PHE A 51 7.46 -14.36 1.42
C PHE A 51 7.46 -15.41 2.54
N HIS A 52 6.32 -16.08 2.79
CA HIS A 52 6.15 -17.04 3.87
C HIS A 52 6.43 -16.46 5.26
N LEU A 53 6.28 -15.15 5.43
CA LEU A 53 6.46 -14.44 6.71
C LEU A 53 5.15 -14.32 7.51
N ALA A 54 4.01 -14.59 6.88
CA ALA A 54 2.70 -14.66 7.53
C ALA A 54 2.06 -16.03 7.25
N PRO A 55 1.26 -16.56 8.18
CA PRO A 55 0.63 -17.89 8.04
C PRO A 55 -0.51 -17.91 7.03
N SER A 56 -1.19 -16.77 6.82
CA SER A 56 -2.26 -16.62 5.83
C SER A 56 -2.20 -15.24 5.20
N PRO A 57 -2.74 -15.06 3.98
CA PRO A 57 -2.86 -13.75 3.34
C PRO A 57 -4.05 -12.93 3.86
N ASP A 58 -4.92 -13.54 4.67
CA ASP A 58 -6.22 -12.99 5.03
C ASP A 58 -6.15 -12.13 6.29
N CYS A 59 -7.09 -11.18 6.38
CA CYS A 59 -7.32 -10.42 7.60
C CYS A 59 -7.87 -11.38 8.68
N PRO A 60 -7.32 -11.39 9.91
CA PRO A 60 -7.75 -12.31 10.96
C PRO A 60 -9.22 -12.11 11.39
N LEU A 61 -9.77 -10.92 11.18
CA LEU A 61 -11.16 -10.61 11.52
C LEU A 61 -12.11 -10.78 10.33
N CYS A 62 -11.72 -10.32 9.14
CA CYS A 62 -12.63 -10.24 7.99
C CYS A 62 -12.55 -11.49 7.09
N LEU A 63 -11.54 -12.35 7.28
CA LEU A 63 -11.31 -13.57 6.47
C LEU A 63 -11.28 -13.31 4.96
N VAL A 64 -10.84 -12.11 4.58
CA VAL A 64 -10.61 -11.69 3.19
C VAL A 64 -9.16 -11.25 3.03
N PRO A 65 -8.60 -11.29 1.82
CA PRO A 65 -7.22 -10.87 1.59
C PRO A 65 -6.94 -9.48 2.15
N GLU A 66 -5.97 -9.39 3.06
CA GLU A 66 -5.55 -8.13 3.67
C GLU A 66 -4.70 -7.31 2.69
N MET A 67 -5.36 -6.68 1.72
CA MET A 67 -4.75 -5.75 0.78
C MET A 67 -4.85 -4.31 1.26
N VAL A 68 -4.07 -3.40 0.68
CA VAL A 68 -4.10 -1.96 1.00
C VAL A 68 -5.52 -1.35 0.97
N PRO A 69 -6.39 -1.64 -0.03
CA PRO A 69 -7.77 -1.14 -0.01
C PRO A 69 -8.59 -1.67 1.17
N HIS A 70 -8.41 -2.95 1.52
CA HIS A 70 -9.08 -3.53 2.67
C HIS A 70 -8.63 -2.83 3.96
N PHE A 71 -7.32 -2.73 4.18
CA PHE A 71 -6.72 -2.10 5.35
C PHE A 71 -7.16 -0.63 5.52
N LEU A 72 -7.09 0.18 4.47
CA LEU A 72 -7.38 1.62 4.56
C LEU A 72 -8.89 1.92 4.60
N LEU A 73 -9.70 1.21 3.81
CA LEU A 73 -11.08 1.61 3.52
C LEU A 73 -12.13 0.71 4.15
N ALA A 74 -11.88 -0.59 4.26
CA ALA A 74 -12.92 -1.57 4.59
C ALA A 74 -12.78 -2.19 5.99
N CYS A 75 -11.55 -2.38 6.49
CA CYS A 75 -11.32 -3.16 7.69
C CYS A 75 -11.75 -2.39 8.94
N PRO A 76 -12.73 -2.90 9.72
CA PRO A 76 -13.14 -2.25 10.97
C PRO A 76 -12.08 -2.40 12.07
N TRP A 77 -11.24 -3.44 12.02
CA TRP A 77 -10.22 -3.71 13.02
C TRP A 77 -9.15 -2.62 13.07
N TYR A 78 -8.68 -2.20 11.90
CA TYR A 78 -7.62 -1.19 11.75
C TYR A 78 -8.13 0.26 11.78
N ARG A 79 -9.42 0.49 12.12
CA ARG A 79 -10.00 1.84 12.08
C ARG A 79 -9.30 2.82 13.04
N ARG A 80 -8.72 2.33 14.14
CA ARG A 80 -8.00 3.15 15.14
C ARG A 80 -6.54 3.44 14.76
N GLU A 81 -5.93 2.56 13.97
CA GLU A 81 -4.48 2.61 13.63
C GLU A 81 -4.20 3.43 12.36
N ARG A 82 -5.22 3.68 11.54
CA ARG A 82 -5.15 4.55 10.35
C ARG A 82 -5.27 6.03 10.71
#